data_AF-A0A9W9VPR9-F1
#
_entry.id   AF-A0A9W9VPR9-F1
#
_cell.length_a   1.000
_cell.length_b   1.000
_cell.length_c   1.000
_cell.angle_alpha   90.00
_cell.angle_beta   90.00
_cell.angle_gamma   90.00
#
_symmetry.space_group_name_H-M   'P 1'
#
loop_
_entity.id
_entity.type
_entity.pdbx_description
1 polymer ?
#
loop_
_entity_poly.entity_id
_entity_poly.type
_entity_poly.pdbx_seq_one_letter_code
_entity_poly.pdbx_strand_id
1 'polypeptide(L)'
;MASYGLLGQQEEDALHKSRLLNVEEKPFKRISKRILNPESLVISNTQTATPPPEDSSSPSTSTSTEKQKRLDEWRHFREDVTLDFVAFEGSIARIQFLLTSNEKERERYATEKLRILETMQSVRGNTAELRAQLDEAQRLLALRKSYDELAEKITSNRLLKPREDQEANLHKLESEITELEKESKDYAMTWSERREQFGRIVEEGMQLRRLIRDEKEEVERREGMQEGEDGDEGDVNSKGKISAANSPRPEAEGGSTPSQSQDESGRLQVEKGAGSTRGVSPLRNATSAQGEKSRSDQEDTNMLDEGEVRDEEAGNHSDELEEGEELPDDRMGGEHMDTT
;
A
#
# COMPACT_ATOMS: atom_id res chain seq x y z
N MET A 1 36.59 -12.48 -16.70
CA MET A 1 36.92 -11.52 -15.63
C MET A 1 38.38 -11.69 -15.27
N ALA A 2 39.16 -10.62 -15.21
CA ALA A 2 40.56 -10.72 -14.78
C ALA A 2 40.62 -11.07 -13.29
N SER A 3 41.37 -12.11 -12.94
CA SER A 3 41.60 -12.48 -11.54
C SER A 3 42.60 -11.51 -10.92
N TYR A 4 42.13 -10.58 -10.08
CA TYR A 4 42.97 -9.73 -9.24
C TYR A 4 43.59 -10.55 -8.10
N GLY A 5 44.53 -11.44 -8.43
CA GLY A 5 45.36 -12.16 -7.47
C GLY A 5 46.59 -11.35 -7.04
N LEU A 6 47.34 -11.86 -6.06
CA LEU A 6 48.70 -11.37 -5.84
C LEU A 6 49.55 -11.68 -7.08
N LEU A 7 50.32 -10.69 -7.50
CA LEU A 7 51.24 -10.79 -8.62
C LEU A 7 52.47 -11.62 -8.22
N GLY A 8 53.09 -12.34 -9.15
CA GLY A 8 54.33 -13.08 -8.83
C GLY A 8 55.52 -12.14 -8.64
N GLN A 9 56.50 -12.49 -7.79
CA GLN A 9 57.65 -11.61 -7.49
C GLN A 9 58.35 -11.05 -8.74
N GLN A 10 58.53 -11.87 -9.80
CA GLN A 10 59.14 -11.41 -11.05
C GLN A 10 58.29 -10.39 -11.81
N GLU A 11 56.97 -10.54 -11.77
CA GLU A 11 56.01 -9.65 -12.40
C GLU A 11 55.85 -8.35 -11.59
N GLU A 12 55.91 -8.44 -10.26
CA GLU A 12 55.97 -7.28 -9.35
C GLU A 12 57.26 -6.49 -9.55
N ASP A 13 58.43 -7.15 -9.61
CA ASP A 13 59.72 -6.53 -9.94
C ASP A 13 59.71 -5.87 -11.33
N ALA A 14 59.05 -6.49 -12.32
CA ALA A 14 58.89 -5.93 -13.66
C ALA A 14 57.96 -4.69 -13.63
N LEU A 15 56.86 -4.75 -12.87
CA LEU A 15 55.95 -3.63 -12.66
C LEU A 15 56.67 -2.46 -11.97
N HIS A 16 57.46 -2.72 -10.92
CA HIS A 16 58.29 -1.70 -10.28
C HIS A 16 59.28 -1.05 -11.25
N LYS A 17 59.96 -1.83 -12.10
CA LYS A 17 60.84 -1.31 -13.16
C LYS A 17 60.10 -0.45 -14.18
N SER A 18 58.86 -0.79 -14.55
CA SER A 18 58.02 0.04 -15.44
C SER A 18 57.46 1.29 -14.76
N ARG A 19 57.30 1.27 -13.44
CA ARG A 19 56.64 2.31 -12.64
C ARG A 19 57.61 3.40 -12.18
N LEU A 20 58.91 3.12 -12.14
CA LEU A 20 59.94 4.12 -11.88
C LEU A 20 59.94 5.15 -13.02
N LEU A 21 59.45 6.36 -12.78
CA LEU A 21 59.37 7.36 -13.83
C LEU A 21 60.78 7.75 -14.30
N ASN A 22 60.94 7.94 -15.61
CA ASN A 22 62.15 8.51 -16.21
C ASN A 22 62.59 9.85 -15.56
N VAL A 23 61.66 10.57 -14.91
CA VAL A 23 61.91 11.81 -14.17
C VAL A 23 62.66 11.55 -12.86
N GLU A 24 62.39 10.43 -12.20
CA GLU A 24 62.96 10.03 -10.90
C GLU A 24 64.30 9.29 -11.08
N GLU A 25 64.44 8.50 -12.14
CA GLU A 25 65.67 7.75 -12.42
C GLU A 25 66.79 8.62 -13.04
N LYS A 26 66.45 9.64 -13.84
CA LYS A 26 67.44 10.48 -14.55
C LYS A 26 68.40 11.25 -13.63
N PRO A 27 67.98 11.88 -12.51
CA PRO A 27 68.91 12.52 -11.57
C PRO A 27 69.91 11.52 -10.99
N PHE A 28 69.45 10.37 -10.51
CA PHE A 28 70.30 9.31 -9.97
C PHE A 28 71.33 8.79 -11.00
N LYS A 29 70.89 8.55 -12.24
CA LYS A 29 71.77 8.17 -13.37
C LYS A 29 72.79 9.26 -13.71
N ARG A 30 72.41 10.54 -13.66
CA ARG A 30 73.33 11.68 -13.90
C ARG A 30 74.39 11.76 -12.81
N ILE A 31 74.01 11.77 -11.53
CA ILE A 31 74.95 11.77 -10.39
C ILE A 31 75.91 10.59 -10.51
N SER A 32 75.39 9.38 -10.70
CA SER A 32 76.19 8.15 -10.83
C SER A 32 77.19 8.26 -11.99
N LYS A 33 76.76 8.71 -13.17
CA LYS A 33 77.65 8.90 -14.33
C LYS A 33 78.64 10.04 -14.14
N ARG A 34 78.30 11.09 -13.41
CA ARG A 34 79.15 12.29 -13.22
C ARG A 34 80.22 12.08 -12.14
N ILE A 35 79.94 11.25 -11.13
CA ILE A 35 80.85 10.95 -10.02
C ILE A 35 81.67 9.66 -10.25
N LEU A 36 81.06 8.59 -10.78
CA LEU A 36 81.69 7.26 -10.86
C LEU A 36 82.35 6.94 -12.21
N ASN A 37 82.22 7.81 -13.22
CA ASN A 37 82.91 7.64 -14.51
C ASN A 37 84.43 7.81 -14.31
N PRO A 38 85.30 6.90 -14.78
CA PRO A 38 86.75 7.02 -14.66
C PRO A 38 87.33 8.36 -15.16
N GLU A 39 86.69 8.98 -16.17
CA GLU A 39 87.08 10.28 -16.71
C GLU A 39 86.60 11.48 -15.85
N SER A 40 85.94 11.25 -14.71
CA SER A 40 85.47 12.30 -13.82
C SER A 40 86.62 13.03 -13.13
N LEU A 41 86.49 14.35 -12.99
CA LEU A 41 87.43 15.23 -12.26
C LEU A 41 87.65 14.82 -10.78
N VAL A 42 86.78 13.97 -10.23
CA VAL A 42 86.93 13.38 -8.88
C VAL A 42 87.95 12.22 -8.89
N ILE A 43 88.00 11.44 -9.97
CA ILE A 43 88.82 10.23 -10.10
C ILE A 43 90.17 10.56 -10.76
N SER A 44 90.17 11.36 -11.82
CA SER A 44 91.38 11.72 -12.59
C SER A 44 92.34 12.65 -11.82
N ASN A 45 91.83 13.45 -10.88
CA ASN A 45 92.64 14.39 -10.08
C ASN A 45 93.40 13.73 -8.91
N THR A 46 93.43 12.39 -8.84
CA THR A 46 94.24 11.63 -7.86
C THR A 46 95.71 11.45 -8.28
N GLN A 47 96.08 11.88 -9.50
CA GLN A 47 97.48 11.87 -9.96
C GLN A 47 98.32 12.97 -9.29
N THR A 48 98.90 12.59 -8.15
CA THR A 48 100.15 13.08 -7.53
C THR A 48 100.73 14.40 -8.05
N ALA A 49 100.72 15.41 -7.19
CA ALA A 49 101.58 16.59 -7.32
C ALA A 49 103.06 16.23 -7.04
N THR A 50 103.74 15.59 -8.00
CA THR A 50 105.21 15.57 -8.04
C THR A 50 105.73 16.87 -8.62
N PRO A 51 106.66 17.59 -7.96
CA PRO A 51 107.21 18.85 -8.48
C PRO A 51 108.06 18.58 -9.73
N PRO A 52 107.97 19.43 -10.78
CA PRO A 52 108.81 19.31 -11.97
C PRO A 52 110.24 19.80 -11.69
N PRO A 53 111.25 19.28 -12.41
CA PRO A 53 112.64 19.74 -12.27
C PRO A 53 112.80 21.17 -12.81
N GLU A 54 113.65 21.96 -12.15
CA GLU A 54 114.05 23.28 -12.63
C GLU A 54 115.00 23.15 -13.84
N ASP A 55 114.52 23.39 -15.06
CA ASP A 55 115.32 24.13 -16.05
C ASP A 55 114.51 24.65 -17.25
N SER A 56 115.10 25.64 -17.94
CA SER A 56 114.68 26.28 -19.21
C SER A 56 113.49 27.27 -19.18
N SER A 57 113.54 28.20 -20.13
CA SER A 57 112.87 29.50 -20.08
C SER A 57 111.68 29.66 -21.03
N SER A 58 110.69 30.45 -20.59
CA SER A 58 109.54 31.00 -21.34
C SER A 58 108.31 30.07 -21.56
N PRO A 59 107.06 30.59 -21.56
CA PRO A 59 106.53 31.77 -20.88
C PRO A 59 105.63 31.38 -19.70
N SER A 60 105.77 32.07 -18.56
CA SER A 60 104.97 31.83 -17.33
C SER A 60 103.45 32.02 -17.50
N THR A 61 103.03 32.68 -18.57
CA THR A 61 101.62 32.87 -18.96
C THR A 61 100.93 31.56 -19.35
N SER A 62 101.64 30.62 -19.98
CA SER A 62 101.06 29.36 -20.50
C SER A 62 100.48 28.49 -19.38
N THR A 63 101.32 28.09 -18.44
CA THR A 63 100.95 27.28 -17.27
C THR A 63 99.95 27.98 -16.34
N SER A 64 99.94 29.32 -16.32
CA SER A 64 98.91 30.09 -15.60
C SER A 64 97.54 29.97 -16.26
N THR A 65 97.45 30.03 -17.59
CA THR A 65 96.15 29.89 -18.30
C THR A 65 95.57 28.48 -18.20
N GLU A 66 96.40 27.43 -18.19
CA GLU A 66 95.94 26.05 -17.98
C GLU A 66 95.42 25.82 -16.55
N LYS A 67 96.09 26.37 -15.54
CA LYS A 67 95.61 26.34 -14.15
C LYS A 67 94.27 27.06 -14.01
N GLN A 68 94.10 28.20 -14.67
CA GLN A 68 92.83 28.94 -14.67
C GLN A 68 91.70 28.10 -15.28
N LYS A 69 91.93 27.51 -16.46
CA LYS A 69 90.96 26.62 -17.14
C LYS A 69 90.53 25.45 -16.24
N ARG A 70 91.48 24.75 -15.60
CA ARG A 70 91.16 23.67 -14.66
C ARG A 70 90.32 24.13 -13.47
N LEU A 71 90.55 25.35 -12.95
CA LEU A 71 89.73 25.91 -11.87
C LEU A 71 88.31 26.24 -12.33
N ASP A 72 88.14 26.71 -13.57
CA ASP A 72 86.83 26.98 -14.18
C ASP A 72 86.06 25.68 -14.49
N GLU A 73 86.75 24.66 -15.02
CA GLU A 73 86.22 23.30 -15.16
C GLU A 73 85.76 22.72 -13.83
N TRP A 74 86.53 22.91 -12.75
CA TRP A 74 86.16 22.46 -11.40
C TRP A 74 84.98 23.24 -10.80
N ARG A 75 84.87 24.55 -11.09
CA ARG A 75 83.71 25.37 -10.71
C ARG A 75 82.45 24.85 -11.40
N HIS A 76 82.47 24.71 -12.72
CA HIS A 76 81.33 24.22 -13.49
C HIS A 76 80.95 22.79 -13.08
N PHE A 77 81.91 21.88 -12.88
CA PHE A 77 81.64 20.54 -12.38
C PHE A 77 80.93 20.55 -11.01
N ARG A 78 81.36 21.42 -10.09
CA ARG A 78 80.71 21.57 -8.78
C ARG A 78 79.28 22.11 -8.89
N GLU A 79 79.06 23.12 -9.73
CA GLU A 79 77.72 23.67 -10.02
C GLU A 79 76.81 22.57 -10.59
N ASP A 80 77.29 21.85 -11.59
CA ASP A 80 76.63 20.72 -12.25
C ASP A 80 76.22 19.60 -11.28
N VAL A 81 77.15 19.16 -10.42
CA VAL A 81 76.91 18.14 -9.39
C VAL A 81 75.88 18.64 -8.37
N THR A 82 75.97 19.91 -7.96
CA THR A 82 75.01 20.51 -7.01
C THR A 82 73.60 20.51 -7.60
N LEU A 83 73.45 20.89 -8.87
CA LEU A 83 72.16 20.94 -9.57
C LEU A 83 71.57 19.54 -9.77
N ASP A 84 72.40 18.53 -10.07
CA ASP A 84 71.96 17.13 -10.10
C ASP A 84 71.49 16.62 -8.74
N PHE A 85 72.19 16.95 -7.63
CA PHE A 85 71.77 16.58 -6.28
C PHE A 85 70.44 17.24 -5.88
N VAL A 86 70.23 18.52 -6.19
CA VAL A 86 68.93 19.19 -5.96
C VAL A 86 67.82 18.52 -6.76
N ALA A 87 68.07 18.13 -8.01
CA ALA A 87 67.10 17.39 -8.82
C ALA A 87 66.80 15.99 -8.25
N PHE A 88 67.78 15.34 -7.61
CA PHE A 88 67.61 14.04 -6.95
C PHE A 88 66.85 14.16 -5.62
N GLU A 89 67.14 15.17 -4.80
CA GLU A 89 66.38 15.48 -3.58
C GLU A 89 64.89 15.74 -3.91
N GLY A 90 64.61 16.52 -4.96
CA GLY A 90 63.26 16.71 -5.47
C GLY A 90 62.56 15.42 -5.91
N SER A 91 63.30 14.46 -6.47
CA SER A 91 62.75 13.14 -6.82
C SER A 91 62.43 12.28 -5.59
N ILE A 92 63.27 12.33 -4.54
CA ILE A 92 63.00 11.62 -3.27
C ILE A 92 61.77 12.21 -2.58
N ALA A 93 61.68 13.54 -2.48
CA ALA A 93 60.53 14.22 -1.88
C ALA A 93 59.22 13.84 -2.61
N ARG A 94 59.24 13.84 -3.95
CA ARG A 94 58.11 13.38 -4.78
C ARG A 94 57.69 11.94 -4.45
N ILE A 95 58.63 11.01 -4.34
CA ILE A 95 58.35 9.61 -4.00
C ILE A 95 57.71 9.50 -2.60
N GLN A 96 58.18 10.27 -1.61
CA GLN A 96 57.60 10.32 -0.26
C GLN A 96 56.18 10.91 -0.24
N PHE A 97 55.92 11.98 -1.00
CA PHE A 97 54.57 12.51 -1.18
C PHE A 97 53.64 11.52 -1.88
N LEU A 98 54.13 10.80 -2.89
CA LEU A 98 53.35 9.75 -3.56
C LEU A 98 53.05 8.58 -2.61
N LEU A 99 54.01 8.13 -1.79
CA LEU A 99 53.79 7.07 -0.79
C LEU A 99 52.68 7.47 0.18
N THR A 100 52.85 8.60 0.87
CA THR A 100 51.90 9.09 1.88
C THR A 100 50.53 9.46 1.31
N SER A 101 50.46 9.89 0.04
CA SER A 101 49.20 10.11 -0.66
C SER A 101 48.50 8.77 -0.98
N ASN A 102 49.23 7.76 -1.43
CA ASN A 102 48.67 6.43 -1.71
C ASN A 102 48.22 5.72 -0.43
N GLU A 103 48.91 5.90 0.70
CA GLU A 103 48.49 5.37 2.00
C GLU A 103 47.14 5.95 2.43
N LYS A 104 47.00 7.28 2.42
CA LYS A 104 45.73 7.97 2.73
C LYS A 104 44.60 7.58 1.78
N GLU A 105 44.89 7.38 0.50
CA GLU A 105 43.89 6.97 -0.47
C GLU A 105 43.44 5.51 -0.24
N ARG A 106 44.36 4.61 0.15
CA ARG A 106 44.02 3.24 0.58
C ARG A 106 43.19 3.21 1.86
N GLU A 107 43.47 4.09 2.82
CA GLU A 107 42.64 4.27 4.02
C GLU A 107 41.22 4.73 3.65
N ARG A 108 41.08 5.71 2.75
CA ARG A 108 39.78 6.16 2.21
C ARG A 108 39.01 5.04 1.52
N TYR A 109 39.67 4.23 0.68
CA TYR A 109 39.01 3.08 0.06
C TYR A 109 38.64 1.99 1.07
N ALA A 110 39.40 1.83 2.16
CA ALA A 110 39.04 0.90 3.24
C ALA A 110 37.80 1.37 4.01
N THR A 111 37.71 2.66 4.36
CA THR A 111 36.53 3.21 5.06
C THR A 111 35.29 3.24 4.17
N GLU A 112 35.42 3.68 2.91
CA GLU A 112 34.29 3.69 1.96
C GLU A 112 33.80 2.27 1.65
N LYS A 113 34.70 1.29 1.53
CA LYS A 113 34.31 -0.12 1.40
C LYS A 113 33.46 -0.60 2.57
N LEU A 114 33.79 -0.24 3.81
CA LEU A 114 32.99 -0.59 4.99
C LEU A 114 31.61 0.07 4.94
N ARG A 115 31.54 1.36 4.60
CA ARG A 115 30.28 2.12 4.40
C ARG A 115 29.39 1.52 3.30
N ILE A 116 29.97 1.07 2.19
CA ILE A 116 29.24 0.40 1.10
C ILE A 116 28.70 -0.97 1.58
N LEU A 117 29.45 -1.71 2.38
CA LEU A 117 28.99 -2.99 2.94
C LEU A 117 27.88 -2.81 3.97
N GLU A 118 27.99 -1.80 4.84
CA GLU A 118 26.96 -1.42 5.81
C GLU A 118 25.66 -0.98 5.12
N THR A 119 25.74 -0.10 4.12
CA THR A 119 24.55 0.33 3.35
C THR A 119 23.93 -0.82 2.57
N MET A 120 24.72 -1.72 1.99
CA MET A 120 24.23 -2.96 1.37
C MET A 120 23.49 -3.87 2.37
N GLN A 121 23.99 -3.99 3.60
CA GLN A 121 23.33 -4.76 4.66
C GLN A 121 22.04 -4.10 5.14
N SER A 122 22.04 -2.78 5.31
CA SER A 122 20.84 -1.98 5.64
C SER A 122 19.75 -2.13 4.59
N VAL A 123 20.08 -1.98 3.30
CA VAL A 123 19.14 -2.17 2.19
C VAL A 123 18.56 -3.59 2.17
N ARG A 124 19.37 -4.63 2.44
CA ARG A 124 18.87 -6.01 2.57
C ARG A 124 17.89 -6.18 3.73
N GLY A 125 18.17 -5.59 4.89
CA GLY A 125 17.28 -5.56 6.06
C GLY A 125 15.94 -4.91 5.71
N ASN A 126 15.98 -3.66 5.24
CA ASN A 126 14.80 -2.90 4.85
C ASN A 126 13.96 -3.63 3.78
N THR A 127 14.61 -4.31 2.81
CA THR A 127 13.90 -5.09 1.78
C THR A 127 13.22 -6.33 2.37
N ALA A 128 13.80 -6.97 3.39
CA ALA A 128 13.17 -8.09 4.09
C ALA A 128 11.96 -7.63 4.92
N GLU A 129 12.07 -6.50 5.63
CA GLU A 129 10.98 -5.89 6.38
C GLU A 129 9.82 -5.47 5.47
N LEU A 130 10.10 -4.81 4.34
CA LEU A 130 9.08 -4.43 3.37
C LEU A 130 8.35 -5.64 2.75
N ARG A 131 9.04 -6.77 2.56
CA ARG A 131 8.38 -8.03 2.14
C ARG A 131 7.43 -8.56 3.22
N ALA A 132 7.86 -8.57 4.49
CA ALA A 132 7.00 -9.01 5.59
C ALA A 132 5.75 -8.11 5.74
N GLN A 133 5.91 -6.79 5.63
CA GLN A 133 4.79 -5.84 5.63
C GLN A 133 3.85 -6.05 4.44
N LEU A 134 4.38 -6.34 3.25
CA LEU A 134 3.59 -6.65 2.06
C LEU A 134 2.79 -7.95 2.24
N ASP A 135 3.40 -9.00 2.78
CA ASP A 135 2.72 -10.27 3.08
C ASP A 135 1.60 -10.11 4.13
N GLU A 136 1.79 -9.24 5.13
CA GLU A 136 0.75 -8.89 6.11
C GLU A 136 -0.38 -8.08 5.46
N ALA A 137 -0.05 -7.05 4.68
CA ALA A 137 -1.03 -6.23 3.96
C ALA A 137 -1.86 -7.08 2.96
N GLN A 138 -1.25 -8.05 2.29
CA GLN A 138 -1.95 -9.00 1.43
C GLN A 138 -2.91 -9.90 2.21
N ARG A 139 -2.52 -10.41 3.40
CA ARG A 139 -3.42 -11.18 4.27
C ARG A 139 -4.61 -10.34 4.75
N LEU A 140 -4.38 -9.09 5.16
CA LEU A 140 -5.45 -8.17 5.57
C LEU A 140 -6.39 -7.83 4.40
N LEU A 141 -5.86 -7.66 3.19
CA LEU A 141 -6.66 -7.43 1.99
C LEU A 141 -7.49 -8.67 1.60
N ALA A 142 -6.94 -9.88 1.73
CA ALA A 142 -7.69 -11.11 1.53
C ALA A 142 -8.81 -11.28 2.57
N LEU A 143 -8.53 -11.00 3.84
CA LEU A 143 -9.53 -11.00 4.90
C LEU A 143 -10.65 -9.97 4.62
N ARG A 144 -10.29 -8.75 4.22
CA ARG A 144 -11.27 -7.71 3.87
C ARG A 144 -12.16 -8.14 2.70
N LYS A 145 -11.60 -8.73 1.64
CA LYS A 145 -12.38 -9.29 0.53
C LYS A 145 -13.38 -10.35 1.01
N SER A 146 -12.99 -11.23 1.93
CA SER A 146 -13.90 -12.23 2.50
C SER A 146 -15.05 -11.59 3.30
N TYR A 147 -14.80 -10.47 4.00
CA TYR A 147 -15.86 -9.71 4.66
C TYR A 147 -16.75 -8.96 3.66
N ASP A 148 -16.19 -8.38 2.60
CA ASP A 148 -16.94 -7.71 1.55
C ASP A 148 -17.87 -8.72 0.82
N GLU A 149 -17.38 -9.93 0.51
CA GLU A 149 -18.19 -11.03 -0.03
C GLU A 149 -19.33 -11.47 0.92
N LEU A 150 -19.07 -11.55 2.23
CA LEU A 150 -20.10 -11.88 3.22
C LEU A 150 -21.14 -10.77 3.35
N ALA A 151 -20.69 -9.51 3.33
CA ALA A 151 -21.58 -8.35 3.32
C ALA A 151 -22.45 -8.31 2.06
N GLU A 152 -21.89 -8.61 0.89
CA GLU A 152 -22.64 -8.74 -0.36
C GLU A 152 -23.68 -9.88 -0.27
N LYS A 153 -23.30 -11.07 0.22
CA LYS A 153 -24.24 -12.19 0.43
C LYS A 153 -25.39 -11.85 1.39
N ILE A 154 -25.14 -11.02 2.41
CA ILE A 154 -26.16 -10.57 3.37
C ILE A 154 -27.06 -9.48 2.75
N THR A 155 -26.49 -8.52 2.03
CA THR A 155 -27.20 -7.32 1.53
C THR A 155 -27.89 -7.53 0.18
N SER A 156 -27.38 -8.41 -0.68
CA SER A 156 -27.99 -8.76 -1.98
C SER A 156 -29.17 -9.73 -1.84
N ASN A 157 -29.27 -10.46 -0.74
CA ASN A 157 -30.34 -11.42 -0.52
C ASN A 157 -31.66 -10.71 -0.17
N ARG A 158 -32.50 -10.50 -1.18
CA ARG A 158 -33.83 -9.86 -1.05
C ARG A 158 -34.79 -10.52 -0.04
N LEU A 159 -34.51 -11.76 0.40
CA LEU A 159 -35.28 -12.42 1.47
C LEU A 159 -34.89 -11.94 2.87
N LEU A 160 -33.66 -11.44 3.04
CA LEU A 160 -33.18 -10.84 4.28
C LEU A 160 -33.60 -9.36 4.30
N LYS A 161 -34.65 -9.04 5.06
CA LYS A 161 -35.02 -7.65 5.34
C LYS A 161 -33.95 -6.97 6.23
N PRO A 162 -33.73 -5.65 6.11
CA PRO A 162 -32.96 -4.87 7.09
C PRO A 162 -33.43 -5.10 8.53
N ARG A 163 -32.53 -4.99 9.51
CA ARG A 163 -32.88 -5.22 10.93
C ARG A 163 -33.94 -4.23 11.44
N GLU A 164 -33.83 -2.97 11.06
CA GLU A 164 -34.78 -1.91 11.43
C GLU A 164 -36.21 -2.24 10.96
N ASP A 165 -36.38 -2.75 9.73
CA ASP A 165 -37.67 -3.21 9.20
C ASP A 165 -38.21 -4.45 9.94
N GLN A 166 -37.32 -5.35 10.38
CA GLN A 166 -37.70 -6.53 11.16
C GLN A 166 -38.16 -6.13 12.57
N GLU A 167 -37.44 -5.24 13.23
CA GLU A 167 -37.77 -4.71 14.57
C GLU A 167 -39.10 -3.94 14.54
N ALA A 168 -39.33 -3.08 13.54
CA ALA A 168 -40.60 -2.38 13.37
C ALA A 168 -41.79 -3.36 13.13
N ASN A 169 -41.57 -4.43 12.37
CA ASN A 169 -42.59 -5.45 12.13
C ASN A 169 -42.84 -6.33 13.38
N LEU A 170 -41.81 -6.64 14.17
CA LEU A 170 -41.95 -7.33 15.45
C LEU A 170 -42.76 -6.50 16.43
N HIS A 171 -42.41 -5.22 16.63
CA HIS A 171 -43.16 -4.30 17.50
C HIS A 171 -44.63 -4.16 17.07
N LYS A 172 -44.90 -4.15 15.75
CA LYS A 172 -46.27 -4.16 15.24
C LYS A 172 -47.01 -5.44 15.63
N LEU A 173 -46.42 -6.62 15.38
CA LEU A 173 -47.03 -7.90 15.73
C LEU A 173 -47.23 -8.06 17.24
N GLU A 174 -46.30 -7.57 18.06
CA GLU A 174 -46.44 -7.52 19.52
C GLU A 174 -47.64 -6.65 19.92
N SER A 175 -47.79 -5.46 19.32
CA SER A 175 -48.96 -4.60 19.60
C SER A 175 -50.29 -5.27 19.22
N GLU A 176 -50.35 -5.92 18.05
CA GLU A 176 -51.52 -6.67 17.56
C GLU A 176 -51.85 -7.87 18.48
N ILE A 177 -50.85 -8.61 18.96
CA ILE A 177 -51.02 -9.68 19.95
C ILE A 177 -51.59 -9.12 21.26
N THR A 178 -51.06 -8.00 21.77
CA THR A 178 -51.58 -7.40 23.02
C THR A 178 -53.02 -6.88 22.88
N GLU A 179 -53.41 -6.42 21.69
CA GLU A 179 -54.78 -6.01 21.38
C GLU A 179 -55.71 -7.22 21.32
N LEU A 180 -55.36 -8.27 20.57
CA LEU A 180 -56.13 -9.52 20.49
C LEU A 180 -56.25 -10.24 21.85
N GLU A 181 -55.20 -10.20 22.67
CA GLU A 181 -55.26 -10.70 24.04
C GLU A 181 -56.23 -9.91 24.92
N LYS A 182 -56.32 -8.59 24.73
CA LYS A 182 -57.27 -7.74 25.45
C LYS A 182 -58.69 -8.02 24.96
N GLU A 183 -58.93 -8.05 23.65
CA GLU A 183 -60.22 -8.42 23.08
C GLU A 183 -60.68 -9.80 23.58
N SER A 184 -59.78 -10.78 23.62
CA SER A 184 -60.07 -12.12 24.16
C SER A 184 -60.51 -12.09 25.63
N LYS A 185 -59.88 -11.24 26.46
CA LYS A 185 -60.27 -11.01 27.87
C LYS A 185 -61.64 -10.33 27.94
N ASP A 186 -61.90 -9.33 27.10
CA ASP A 186 -63.19 -8.62 27.04
C ASP A 186 -64.34 -9.53 26.54
N TYR A 187 -64.06 -10.42 25.57
CA TYR A 187 -64.99 -11.48 25.14
C TYR A 187 -65.23 -12.52 26.24
N ALA A 188 -64.21 -12.91 27.00
CA ALA A 188 -64.39 -13.82 28.13
C ALA A 188 -65.25 -13.19 29.25
N MET A 189 -65.06 -11.89 29.53
CA MET A 189 -65.90 -11.14 30.48
C MET A 189 -67.35 -11.07 30.00
N THR A 190 -67.62 -10.56 28.80
CA THR A 190 -68.98 -10.45 28.25
C THR A 190 -69.69 -11.81 28.10
N TRP A 191 -68.94 -12.88 27.82
CA TRP A 191 -69.48 -14.25 27.83
C TRP A 191 -69.86 -14.71 29.25
N SER A 192 -69.06 -14.38 30.27
CA SER A 192 -69.37 -14.70 31.66
C SER A 192 -70.60 -13.94 32.17
N GLU A 193 -70.72 -12.65 31.85
CA GLU A 193 -71.89 -11.82 32.17
C GLU A 193 -73.15 -12.36 31.48
N ARG A 194 -73.07 -12.69 30.19
CA ARG A 194 -74.18 -13.30 29.45
C ARG A 194 -74.59 -14.64 30.05
N ARG A 195 -73.63 -15.46 30.49
CA ARG A 195 -73.90 -16.74 31.16
C ARG A 195 -74.60 -16.52 32.51
N GLU A 196 -74.22 -15.49 33.26
CA GLU A 196 -74.91 -15.09 34.49
C GLU A 196 -76.33 -14.60 34.22
N GLN A 197 -76.52 -13.73 33.22
CA GLN A 197 -77.84 -13.26 32.77
C GLN A 197 -78.77 -14.41 32.37
N PHE A 198 -78.28 -15.37 31.58
CA PHE A 198 -79.03 -16.59 31.27
C PHE A 198 -79.34 -17.42 32.52
N GLY A 199 -78.41 -17.50 33.48
CA GLY A 199 -78.64 -18.14 34.78
C GLY A 199 -79.81 -17.51 35.54
N ARG A 200 -79.82 -16.17 35.65
CA ARG A 200 -80.92 -15.41 36.28
C ARG A 200 -82.25 -15.64 35.56
N ILE A 201 -82.29 -15.57 34.23
CA ILE A 201 -83.51 -15.83 33.43
C ILE A 201 -84.03 -17.27 33.63
N VAL A 202 -83.13 -18.26 33.72
CA VAL A 202 -83.53 -19.66 34.00
C VAL A 202 -84.09 -19.80 35.42
N GLU A 203 -83.49 -19.13 36.40
CA GLU A 203 -83.98 -19.11 37.79
C GLU A 203 -85.34 -18.43 37.89
N GLU A 204 -85.51 -17.22 37.33
CA GLU A 204 -86.79 -16.52 37.25
C GLU A 204 -87.85 -17.35 36.52
N GLY A 205 -87.49 -18.03 35.42
CA GLY A 205 -88.36 -18.96 34.71
C GLY A 205 -88.70 -20.23 35.51
N MET A 206 -87.87 -20.63 36.48
CA MET A 206 -88.20 -21.68 37.45
C MET A 206 -89.12 -21.14 38.57
N GLN A 207 -88.88 -19.92 39.06
CA GLN A 207 -89.74 -19.26 40.03
C GLN A 207 -91.14 -18.99 39.46
N LEU A 208 -91.25 -18.51 38.21
CA LEU A 208 -92.52 -18.34 37.52
C LEU A 208 -93.27 -19.69 37.34
N ARG A 209 -92.55 -20.79 37.08
CA ARG A 209 -93.16 -22.14 37.05
C ARG A 209 -93.58 -22.66 38.42
N ARG A 210 -93.00 -22.17 39.52
CA ARG A 210 -93.52 -22.40 40.88
C ARG A 210 -94.77 -21.56 41.09
N LEU A 211 -94.71 -20.24 40.87
CA LEU A 211 -95.87 -19.34 40.97
C LEU A 211 -97.07 -19.83 40.15
N ILE A 212 -96.90 -20.25 38.89
CA ILE A 212 -97.98 -20.81 38.06
C ILE A 212 -98.53 -22.13 38.64
N ARG A 213 -97.68 -22.95 39.29
CA ARG A 213 -98.15 -24.17 39.97
C ARG A 213 -98.89 -23.84 41.26
N ASP A 214 -98.34 -22.94 42.07
CA ASP A 214 -98.88 -22.53 43.35
C ASP A 214 -100.21 -21.76 43.13
N GLU A 215 -100.31 -20.95 42.07
CA GLU A 215 -101.53 -20.29 41.60
C GLU A 215 -102.51 -21.28 40.97
N LYS A 216 -102.05 -22.27 40.21
CA LYS A 216 -102.93 -23.38 39.74
C LYS A 216 -103.48 -24.16 40.93
N GLU A 217 -102.66 -24.49 41.92
CA GLU A 217 -103.07 -25.19 43.14
C GLU A 217 -103.99 -24.31 44.01
N GLU A 218 -103.78 -22.99 44.04
CA GLU A 218 -104.70 -22.03 44.65
C GLU A 218 -106.06 -21.98 43.93
N VAL A 219 -106.06 -21.98 42.60
CA VAL A 219 -107.28 -22.09 41.78
C VAL A 219 -107.97 -23.42 42.04
N GLU A 220 -107.24 -24.54 42.00
CA GLU A 220 -107.77 -25.90 42.23
C GLU A 220 -108.31 -26.06 43.67
N ARG A 221 -107.73 -25.38 44.66
CA ARG A 221 -108.24 -25.33 46.06
C ARG A 221 -109.39 -24.34 46.26
N ARG A 222 -109.54 -23.34 45.37
CA ARG A 222 -110.63 -22.36 45.36
C ARG A 222 -111.84 -22.82 44.53
N GLU A 223 -111.60 -23.70 43.57
CA GLU A 223 -112.58 -24.40 42.73
C GLU A 223 -113.03 -25.72 43.39
N GLY A 224 -112.14 -26.40 44.12
CA GLY A 224 -112.43 -27.57 44.97
C GLY A 224 -113.35 -27.32 46.17
N MET A 225 -114.07 -26.19 46.20
CA MET A 225 -115.15 -25.89 47.14
C MET A 225 -116.48 -25.54 46.42
N GLN A 226 -116.57 -25.82 45.11
CA GLN A 226 -117.80 -25.74 44.31
C GLN A 226 -117.78 -26.82 43.20
N GLU A 227 -117.75 -28.10 43.58
CA GLU A 227 -118.09 -29.21 42.66
C GLU A 227 -119.57 -29.61 42.84
N GLY A 228 -120.27 -29.74 41.71
CA GLY A 228 -121.67 -30.12 41.60
C GLY A 228 -122.44 -29.16 40.67
N GLU A 229 -123.09 -29.61 39.60
CA GLU A 229 -123.20 -30.97 39.04
C GLU A 229 -123.65 -30.88 37.57
N ASP A 230 -122.94 -31.61 36.69
CA ASP A 230 -123.38 -32.27 35.43
C ASP A 230 -123.98 -31.50 34.22
N GLY A 231 -123.63 -32.02 33.02
CA GLY A 231 -124.33 -31.97 31.73
C GLY A 231 -124.53 -30.62 30.99
N ASP A 232 -124.84 -30.60 29.68
CA ASP A 232 -124.66 -31.57 28.58
C ASP A 232 -125.00 -30.84 27.24
N GLU A 233 -124.50 -31.34 26.09
CA GLU A 233 -124.92 -31.04 24.70
C GLU A 233 -124.93 -29.57 24.17
N GLY A 234 -124.51 -29.34 22.90
CA GLY A 234 -124.65 -28.01 22.27
C GLY A 234 -123.77 -27.67 21.05
N ASP A 235 -123.79 -28.47 19.99
CA ASP A 235 -123.23 -28.12 18.68
C ASP A 235 -123.87 -26.83 18.09
N VAL A 236 -123.08 -25.89 17.54
CA VAL A 236 -123.12 -25.44 16.10
C VAL A 236 -122.14 -24.30 15.74
N ASN A 237 -121.37 -24.53 14.67
CA ASN A 237 -120.76 -23.60 13.69
C ASN A 237 -120.97 -22.07 13.78
N SER A 238 -119.88 -21.27 13.64
CA SER A 238 -119.67 -20.43 12.43
C SER A 238 -118.37 -19.57 12.34
N LYS A 239 -117.60 -19.83 11.26
CA LYS A 239 -116.93 -18.89 10.32
C LYS A 239 -116.09 -17.65 10.81
N GLY A 240 -114.80 -17.71 10.45
CA GLY A 240 -114.01 -16.58 9.91
C GLY A 240 -113.11 -15.83 10.92
N LYS A 241 -111.95 -15.26 10.55
CA LYS A 241 -111.32 -15.05 9.23
C LYS A 241 -109.78 -14.96 9.33
N ILE A 242 -109.09 -15.64 8.40
CA ILE A 242 -107.81 -15.32 7.73
C ILE A 242 -106.96 -14.10 8.16
N SER A 243 -105.66 -14.37 8.41
CA SER A 243 -104.43 -13.63 8.01
C SER A 243 -103.24 -14.55 8.38
N ALA A 244 -102.35 -15.05 7.49
CA ALA A 244 -101.43 -14.39 6.54
C ALA A 244 -100.65 -13.24 7.20
N ALA A 245 -99.31 -13.21 7.29
CA ALA A 245 -98.24 -14.15 6.93
C ALA A 245 -97.06 -13.94 7.94
N ASN A 246 -95.87 -14.55 7.87
CA ASN A 246 -95.20 -15.35 6.84
C ASN A 246 -94.16 -16.31 7.49
N SER A 247 -93.48 -17.16 6.71
CA SER A 247 -92.30 -17.92 7.15
C SER A 247 -91.19 -17.86 6.08
N PRO A 248 -89.95 -17.41 6.40
CA PRO A 248 -88.87 -17.37 5.42
C PRO A 248 -88.20 -18.74 5.26
N ARG A 249 -88.19 -19.26 4.03
CA ARG A 249 -87.38 -20.41 3.61
C ARG A 249 -86.10 -19.91 2.93
N PRO A 250 -84.94 -20.57 3.10
CA PRO A 250 -83.70 -20.19 2.44
C PRO A 250 -83.53 -20.85 1.06
N GLU A 251 -83.06 -20.05 0.11
CA GLU A 251 -82.29 -20.35 -1.13
C GLU A 251 -81.78 -18.95 -1.59
N ALA A 252 -80.73 -18.69 -2.37
CA ALA A 252 -79.47 -19.31 -2.76
C ALA A 252 -78.86 -18.35 -3.83
N GLU A 253 -77.54 -18.28 -3.90
CA GLU A 253 -76.72 -17.65 -4.97
C GLU A 253 -76.77 -16.13 -5.26
N GLY A 254 -75.59 -15.56 -5.60
CA GLY A 254 -75.49 -14.66 -6.76
C GLY A 254 -74.86 -13.27 -6.60
N GLY A 255 -73.52 -13.17 -6.52
CA GLY A 255 -72.76 -11.94 -6.84
C GLY A 255 -72.80 -10.81 -5.79
N SER A 256 -71.97 -9.77 -5.86
CA SER A 256 -70.87 -9.46 -6.79
C SER A 256 -69.82 -8.57 -6.11
N THR A 257 -68.55 -8.70 -6.49
CA THR A 257 -67.49 -7.72 -6.19
C THR A 257 -67.71 -6.39 -6.94
N PRO A 258 -67.45 -5.22 -6.34
CA PRO A 258 -67.28 -3.98 -7.07
C PRO A 258 -65.79 -3.61 -7.22
N SER A 259 -65.33 -3.46 -8.47
CA SER A 259 -64.06 -2.84 -8.83
C SER A 259 -64.22 -2.10 -10.16
N GLN A 260 -63.99 -0.77 -10.17
CA GLN A 260 -63.55 0.11 -11.27
C GLN A 260 -63.86 1.59 -10.91
N SER A 261 -62.85 2.47 -10.79
CA SER A 261 -62.28 3.38 -11.83
C SER A 261 -63.02 4.75 -11.87
N GLN A 262 -62.49 5.88 -12.34
CA GLN A 262 -61.32 6.17 -13.19
C GLN A 262 -60.83 7.65 -13.06
N ASP A 263 -59.54 7.89 -13.37
CA ASP A 263 -58.80 9.12 -13.80
C ASP A 263 -59.32 10.57 -13.62
N GLU A 264 -58.41 11.50 -13.28
CA GLU A 264 -57.89 12.51 -14.26
C GLU A 264 -56.77 13.44 -13.72
N SER A 265 -55.85 13.81 -14.63
CA SER A 265 -54.98 15.02 -14.67
C SER A 265 -53.96 15.38 -13.56
N GLY A 266 -52.68 15.46 -13.95
CA GLY A 266 -51.57 15.95 -13.09
C GLY A 266 -50.19 16.06 -13.76
N ARG A 267 -50.09 16.54 -15.00
CA ARG A 267 -48.81 16.77 -15.72
C ARG A 267 -47.98 17.90 -15.09
N LEU A 268 -46.70 17.66 -14.81
CA LEU A 268 -45.60 18.59 -15.13
C LEU A 268 -44.29 17.84 -15.41
N GLN A 269 -43.59 18.24 -16.47
CA GLN A 269 -42.31 17.70 -16.91
C GLN A 269 -41.48 18.84 -17.51
N VAL A 270 -40.36 19.19 -16.88
CA VAL A 270 -39.23 19.92 -17.50
C VAL A 270 -37.93 19.39 -16.89
N GLU A 271 -37.18 18.71 -17.75
CA GLU A 271 -35.72 18.72 -17.99
C GLU A 271 -34.70 19.26 -16.95
N LYS A 272 -33.40 18.90 -16.94
CA LYS A 272 -32.55 17.78 -17.43
C LYS A 272 -31.08 18.25 -17.32
N GLY A 273 -30.19 17.40 -16.78
CA GLY A 273 -28.72 17.56 -16.86
C GLY A 273 -28.06 18.36 -15.72
N ALA A 274 -26.79 18.14 -15.38
CA ALA A 274 -25.84 17.10 -15.76
C ALA A 274 -24.64 17.05 -14.78
N GLY A 275 -23.88 15.95 -14.75
CA GLY A 275 -22.67 15.75 -13.92
C GLY A 275 -22.96 15.02 -12.60
N SER A 276 -22.43 13.83 -12.28
CA SER A 276 -21.05 13.31 -12.34
C SER A 276 -20.08 13.91 -11.33
N THR A 277 -20.03 13.31 -10.13
CA THR A 277 -18.81 12.96 -9.35
C THR A 277 -19.26 12.11 -8.15
N ARG A 278 -18.68 10.92 -7.88
CA ARG A 278 -17.50 10.71 -7.00
C ARG A 278 -17.58 11.56 -5.72
N GLY A 279 -17.64 11.00 -4.53
CA GLY A 279 -16.78 9.91 -4.04
C GLY A 279 -15.95 10.50 -2.89
N VAL A 280 -16.10 9.97 -1.68
CA VAL A 280 -15.63 10.62 -0.45
C VAL A 280 -14.11 10.49 -0.27
N SER A 281 -13.48 11.56 0.23
CA SER A 281 -12.04 11.72 0.55
C SER A 281 -11.09 11.86 -0.65
N PRO A 282 -10.14 12.82 -0.58
CA PRO A 282 -8.87 12.48 0.08
C PRO A 282 -8.35 13.50 1.11
N LEU A 283 -7.45 12.97 1.93
CA LEU A 283 -6.66 13.62 2.95
C LEU A 283 -5.40 14.28 2.33
N ARG A 284 -5.16 15.60 2.51
CA ARG A 284 -3.84 16.20 2.86
C ARG A 284 -3.80 17.74 2.88
N ASN A 285 -3.10 18.24 3.90
CA ASN A 285 -2.24 19.44 3.97
C ASN A 285 -2.76 20.83 3.55
N ALA A 286 -3.07 21.66 4.54
CA ALA A 286 -2.76 23.10 4.54
C ALA A 286 -2.54 23.59 5.98
N THR A 287 -1.33 23.49 6.52
CA THR A 287 -0.95 24.15 7.78
C THR A 287 -0.74 25.64 7.50
N SER A 288 -1.63 26.49 8.00
CA SER A 288 -1.53 27.94 7.83
C SER A 288 -0.32 28.49 8.58
N ALA A 289 0.40 29.41 7.95
CA ALA A 289 1.60 30.03 8.52
C ALA A 289 1.26 31.13 9.52
N GLN A 290 1.85 31.05 10.72
CA GLN A 290 1.96 32.19 11.63
C GLN A 290 3.23 32.02 12.48
N GLY A 291 4.24 32.86 12.23
CA GLY A 291 5.53 32.81 12.92
C GLY A 291 6.44 33.95 12.47
N GLU A 292 6.70 34.90 13.36
CA GLU A 292 7.61 36.02 13.09
C GLU A 292 9.10 35.64 13.29
N LYS A 293 9.99 36.39 12.61
CA LYS A 293 11.38 36.70 12.99
C LYS A 293 12.34 35.53 13.23
N SER A 294 13.35 35.41 12.35
CA SER A 294 14.72 35.87 12.66
C SER A 294 15.60 35.97 11.40
N ARG A 295 16.68 36.76 11.49
CA ARG A 295 17.64 37.04 10.40
C ARG A 295 18.92 36.21 10.54
N SER A 296 19.42 35.67 9.43
CA SER A 296 20.84 35.49 9.06
C SER A 296 20.86 34.75 7.70
N ASP A 297 21.22 35.39 6.59
CA ASP A 297 22.61 35.56 6.13
C ASP A 297 23.36 34.22 5.98
N GLN A 298 23.32 33.63 4.78
CA GLN A 298 24.52 33.21 4.02
C GLN A 298 24.17 32.65 2.62
N GLU A 299 24.67 33.38 1.62
CA GLU A 299 25.21 32.93 0.32
C GLU A 299 24.92 31.49 -0.14
N ASP A 300 24.07 31.35 -1.17
CA ASP A 300 24.03 30.17 -2.05
C ASP A 300 24.51 30.59 -3.45
N THR A 301 25.51 29.87 -3.97
CA THR A 301 26.15 30.21 -5.25
C THR A 301 25.44 29.53 -6.42
N ASN A 302 24.98 30.33 -7.37
CA ASN A 302 24.22 29.85 -8.53
C ASN A 302 25.18 29.21 -9.56
N MET A 303 25.14 27.89 -9.73
CA MET A 303 25.92 27.17 -10.74
C MET A 303 25.26 27.34 -12.11
N LEU A 304 25.86 28.15 -12.97
CA LEU A 304 25.49 28.27 -14.39
C LEU A 304 26.03 27.06 -15.16
N ASP A 305 25.13 26.39 -15.88
CA ASP A 305 25.44 25.31 -16.81
C ASP A 305 25.55 25.89 -18.24
N GLU A 306 26.78 25.99 -18.76
CA GLU A 306 27.06 26.36 -20.15
C GLU A 306 27.76 25.19 -20.85
N GLY A 307 27.13 24.61 -21.89
CA GLY A 307 27.72 23.45 -22.56
C GLY A 307 26.93 22.77 -23.69
N GLU A 308 26.05 23.47 -24.41
CA GLU A 308 25.46 22.90 -25.63
C GLU A 308 26.49 22.92 -26.78
N VAL A 309 27.16 21.78 -27.01
CA VAL A 309 28.01 21.58 -28.19
C VAL A 309 27.19 20.91 -29.28
N ARG A 310 27.00 21.66 -30.37
CA ARG A 310 26.23 21.28 -31.55
C ARG A 310 27.20 21.07 -32.70
N ASP A 311 27.49 19.81 -33.02
CA ASP A 311 28.21 19.43 -34.23
C ASP A 311 27.25 18.70 -35.19
N GLU A 312 27.03 19.30 -36.35
CA GLU A 312 26.34 18.70 -37.49
C GLU A 312 27.37 18.03 -38.43
N GLU A 313 26.88 17.14 -39.30
CA GLU A 313 27.54 16.70 -40.54
C GLU A 313 28.72 15.68 -40.44
N ALA A 314 28.41 14.38 -40.58
CA ALA A 314 28.55 13.67 -41.86
C ALA A 314 28.57 12.13 -41.74
N GLY A 315 27.86 11.45 -42.65
CA GLY A 315 28.39 10.22 -43.26
C GLY A 315 27.83 8.85 -42.83
N ASN A 316 26.71 8.48 -43.48
CA ASN A 316 26.55 7.20 -44.19
C ASN A 316 26.52 5.87 -43.38
N HIS A 317 25.33 5.25 -43.29
CA HIS A 317 25.02 3.81 -43.42
C HIS A 317 23.57 3.62 -42.90
N SER A 318 22.56 3.77 -43.75
CA SER A 318 21.98 2.76 -44.66
C SER A 318 21.03 1.77 -43.94
N ASP A 319 19.74 2.08 -44.09
CA ASP A 319 18.53 1.23 -44.04
C ASP A 319 18.67 -0.23 -43.58
N GLU A 320 17.88 -0.62 -42.56
CA GLU A 320 17.01 -1.80 -42.66
C GLU A 320 15.79 -1.68 -41.71
N LEU A 321 14.59 -1.88 -42.26
CA LEU A 321 13.30 -1.95 -41.58
C LEU A 321 12.66 -3.31 -41.91
N GLU A 322 12.52 -4.20 -40.93
CA GLU A 322 11.55 -5.32 -40.90
C GLU A 322 11.58 -5.87 -39.46
N GLU A 323 10.51 -5.86 -38.65
CA GLU A 323 9.13 -6.34 -38.84
C GLU A 323 9.01 -7.87 -38.87
N GLY A 324 8.89 -8.46 -37.67
CA GLY A 324 8.04 -9.61 -37.32
C GLY A 324 8.11 -10.92 -38.10
N GLU A 325 8.60 -11.98 -37.44
CA GLU A 325 8.09 -13.36 -37.63
C GLU A 325 8.04 -14.12 -36.28
N GLU A 326 6.97 -14.91 -36.07
CA GLU A 326 6.78 -15.76 -34.89
C GLU A 326 6.90 -17.25 -35.23
N LEU A 327 7.79 -17.96 -34.53
CA LEU A 327 7.68 -19.38 -34.11
C LEU A 327 7.59 -20.48 -35.20
N PRO A 328 7.78 -21.79 -34.88
CA PRO A 328 8.09 -22.40 -33.58
C PRO A 328 9.42 -23.17 -33.53
N ASP A 329 9.88 -23.53 -32.32
CA ASP A 329 10.84 -24.63 -32.11
C ASP A 329 10.17 -25.71 -31.25
N ASP A 330 10.18 -26.95 -31.75
CA ASP A 330 9.41 -28.06 -31.21
C ASP A 330 10.06 -28.61 -29.94
N ARG A 331 9.38 -28.39 -28.81
CA ARG A 331 9.85 -28.80 -27.49
C ARG A 331 9.72 -30.32 -27.32
N MET A 332 10.73 -31.05 -27.79
CA MET A 332 10.94 -32.48 -27.53
C MET A 332 10.80 -32.79 -26.03
N GLY A 333 9.66 -33.38 -25.66
CA GLY A 333 9.26 -33.58 -24.26
C GLY A 333 7.96 -34.37 -24.12
N GLY A 334 7.74 -35.35 -25.01
CA GLY A 334 6.62 -36.28 -24.96
C GLY A 334 7.03 -37.60 -24.29
N GLU A 335 6.34 -37.96 -23.21
CA GLU A 335 6.59 -39.15 -22.42
C GLU A 335 6.21 -40.43 -23.19
N HIS A 336 6.97 -41.50 -22.99
CA HIS A 336 6.47 -42.86 -23.24
C HIS A 336 6.74 -43.74 -22.02
N MET A 337 5.67 -43.97 -21.24
CA MET A 337 5.63 -45.04 -20.24
C MET A 337 5.39 -46.39 -20.93
N ASP A 338 5.80 -47.45 -20.24
CA ASP A 338 5.57 -48.85 -20.61
C ASP A 338 4.07 -49.18 -20.72
N THR A 339 3.71 -50.16 -21.57
CA THR A 339 2.92 -51.33 -21.14
C THR A 339 2.84 -52.44 -22.21
N THR A 340 2.95 -53.69 -21.71
CA THR A 340 2.57 -54.99 -22.31
C THR A 340 3.20 -55.41 -23.64
#